data_AF-A0A924B385-F1
#
_entry.id   AF-A0A924B385-F1
#
_cell.length_a   1.000
_cell.length_b   1.000
_cell.length_c   1.000
_cell.angle_alpha   90.00
_cell.angle_beta   90.00
_cell.angle_gamma   90.00
#
_symmetry.space_group_name_H-M   'P 1'
#
loop_
_entity.id
_entity.type
_entity.pdbx_description
1 polymer ?
#
loop_
_entity_poly.entity_id
_entity_poly.type
_entity_poly.pdbx_seq_one_letter_code
_entity_poly.pdbx_strand_id
1 'polypeptide(L)' 'VAVGMALGAKIKKTNQKVYCIVGDGESNGGAIWEALLFAAHWRLNNLFVIFDCNGYQAMGATEDIMNLNSMKKMLLYAP' A
#
# COMPACT_ATOMS: atom_id res chain seq x y z
N VAL A 1 3.59 7.96 -5.39
CA VAL A 1 3.30 9.37 -5.02
C VAL A 1 3.13 9.57 -3.51
N ALA A 2 2.17 8.88 -2.86
CA ALA A 2 1.88 9.04 -1.43
C ALA A 2 3.12 8.95 -0.51
N VAL A 3 4.02 7.99 -0.77
CA VAL A 3 5.31 7.85 -0.07
C VAL A 3 6.15 9.12 -0.12
N GLY A 4 6.26 9.77 -1.28
CA GLY A 4 7.00 11.02 -1.44
C GLY A 4 6.35 12.19 -0.69
N MET A 5 5.02 12.25 -0.67
CA MET A 5 4.29 13.24 0.13
C MET A 5 4.53 13.05 1.63
N ALA A 6 4.49 11.80 2.11
CA ALA A 6 4.75 11.45 3.50
C ALA A 6 6.19 11.77 3.92
N LEU A 7 7.17 11.44 3.07
CA LEU A 7 8.57 11.79 3.28
C LEU A 7 8.76 13.32 3.31
N GLY A 8 8.13 14.05 2.38
CA GLY A 8 8.19 15.51 2.35
C GLY A 8 7.63 16.16 3.61
N ALA A 9 6.49 15.68 4.11
CA ALA A 9 5.90 16.12 5.38
C ALA A 9 6.83 15.83 6.57
N LYS A 10 7.46 14.65 6.61
CA LYS A 10 8.44 14.27 7.64
C LYS A 10 9.67 15.18 7.62
N ILE A 11 10.25 15.45 6.45
CA ILE A 11 11.42 16.34 6.27
C ILE A 11 11.07 17.76 6.73
N LYS A 12 9.88 18.25 6.35
CA LYS A 12 9.39 19.59 6.74
C LYS A 12 8.88 19.67 8.18
N LYS A 13 8.89 18.56 8.93
CA LYS A 13 8.38 18.47 10.32
C LYS A 13 6.94 18.98 10.46
N THR A 14 6.08 18.69 9.47
CA THR A 14 4.65 19.01 9.57
C THR A 14 3.86 17.86 10.18
N ASN A 15 2.68 18.15 10.71
CA ASN A 15 1.78 17.14 11.28
C ASN A 15 0.84 16.51 10.23
N GLN A 16 1.16 16.64 8.94
CA GLN A 16 0.33 16.10 7.87
C GLN A 16 0.40 14.56 7.85
N LYS A 17 -0.78 13.95 7.75
CA LYS A 17 -0.95 12.51 7.52
C LYS A 17 -1.33 12.29 6.06
N VAL A 18 -0.76 11.27 5.44
CA VAL A 18 -1.02 10.90 4.05
C VAL A 18 -1.74 9.57 4.02
N TYR A 19 -2.87 9.52 3.33
CA TYR A 19 -3.66 8.31 3.15
C TYR A 19 -3.63 7.91 1.67
N CYS A 20 -3.45 6.62 1.41
CA CYS A 20 -3.47 6.04 0.07
C CYS A 20 -4.37 4.81 0.09
N ILE A 21 -5.33 4.76 -0.82
CA ILE A 21 -6.15 3.57 -1.04
C ILE A 21 -5.54 2.81 -2.22
N VAL A 22 -5.44 1.49 -2.10
CA VAL A 22 -4.91 0.59 -3.12
C VAL A 22 -5.89 -0.56 -3.29
N GLY A 23 -6.37 -0.79 -4.50
CA GLY A 23 -7.20 -1.96 -4.81
C GLY A 23 -6.41 -3.27 -4.74
N ASP A 24 -7.09 -4.37 -4.48
CA ASP A 24 -6.48 -5.71 -4.54
C ASP A 24 -5.85 -6.00 -5.92
N GLY A 25 -6.51 -5.65 -7.03
CA GLY A 25 -5.89 -5.75 -8.37
C GLY A 25 -4.69 -4.84 -8.59
N GLU A 26 -4.71 -3.62 -8.03
CA GLU A 26 -3.59 -2.67 -8.14
C GLU A 26 -2.36 -3.16 -7.36
N SER A 27 -2.58 -3.88 -6.26
CA SER A 27 -1.53 -4.45 -5.41
C SER A 27 -0.68 -5.52 -6.11
N ASN A 28 -1.13 -6.05 -7.26
CA ASN A 28 -0.34 -6.93 -8.11
C ASN A 28 0.88 -6.21 -8.71
N GLY A 29 0.85 -4.88 -8.80
CA GLY A 29 1.93 -4.09 -9.36
C GLY A 29 3.15 -4.04 -8.44
N GLY A 30 4.33 -4.45 -8.94
CA GLY A 30 5.60 -4.40 -8.20
C GLY A 30 5.93 -3.04 -7.60
N ALA A 31 5.55 -1.95 -8.29
CA ALA A 31 5.76 -0.58 -7.81
C ALA A 31 5.08 -0.28 -6.47
N ILE A 32 3.95 -0.95 -6.15
CA ILE A 32 3.31 -0.82 -4.83
C ILE A 32 4.23 -1.38 -3.74
N TRP A 33 4.84 -2.55 -3.98
CA TRP A 33 5.73 -3.20 -3.03
C TRP A 33 7.05 -2.45 -2.85
N GLU A 34 7.64 -1.95 -3.93
CA GLU A 34 8.82 -1.08 -3.87
C GLU A 34 8.55 0.18 -3.04
N ALA A 35 7.38 0.80 -3.22
CA ALA A 35 6.96 1.96 -2.46
C ALA A 35 6.79 1.64 -0.96
N LEU A 36 6.21 0.48 -0.62
CA LEU A 36 6.08 0.04 0.78
C LEU A 36 7.44 -0.26 1.42
N LEU A 37 8.35 -0.93 0.71
CA LEU A 37 9.71 -1.19 1.18
C LEU A 37 10.46 0.13 1.46
N PHE A 38 10.33 1.11 0.55
CA PHE A 38 10.90 2.44 0.76
C PHE A 38 10.28 3.13 1.99
N ALA A 39 8.96 3.08 2.15
CA ALA A 39 8.27 3.68 3.29
C ALA A 39 8.72 3.08 4.63
N ALA A 40 8.92 1.76 4.66
CA ALA A 40 9.46 1.04 5.82
C ALA A 40 10.90 1.45 6.12
N HIS A 41 11.78 1.47 5.11
CA HIS A 41 13.17 1.91 5.24
C HIS A 41 13.27 3.31 5.88
N TRP A 42 12.41 4.24 5.44
CA TRP A 42 12.36 5.60 5.95
C TRP A 42 11.49 5.79 7.21
N ARG A 43 10.87 4.72 7.73
CA ARG A 43 9.99 4.75 8.91
C ARG A 43 8.92 5.85 8.80
N LEU A 44 8.15 5.83 7.72
CA LEU A 44 7.12 6.84 7.44
C LEU A 44 5.84 6.56 8.24
N ASN A 45 5.86 6.85 9.55
CA ASN A 45 4.74 6.68 10.47
C ASN A 45 3.55 7.64 10.22
N ASN A 46 3.68 8.55 9.26
CA ASN A 46 2.63 9.47 8.81
C ASN A 46 1.97 9.04 7.50
N LEU A 47 2.32 7.87 6.96
CA LEU A 47 1.69 7.26 5.80
C LEU A 47 0.76 6.12 6.24
N PHE A 48 -0.47 6.14 5.73
CA PHE A 48 -1.46 5.10 5.96
C PHE A 48 -1.89 4.54 4.60
N VAL A 49 -1.67 3.25 4.39
CA VAL A 49 -2.07 2.55 3.17
C VAL A 49 -3.25 1.64 3.51
N ILE A 50 -4.35 1.81 2.79
CA ILE A 50 -5.59 1.06 2.97
C ILE A 50 -5.75 0.19 1.73
N PHE A 51 -5.80 -1.12 1.93
CA PHE A 51 -6.07 -2.07 0.86
C PHE A 51 -7.57 -2.31 0.75
N ASP A 52 -8.16 -1.99 -0.39
CA ASP A 52 -9.52 -2.36 -0.73
C ASP A 52 -9.54 -3.78 -1.30
N CYS A 53 -9.80 -4.75 -0.43
CA CYS A 53 -9.88 -6.16 -0.77
C CYS A 53 -11.33 -6.58 -1.05
N ASN A 54 -11.96 -5.92 -2.02
CA ASN A 54 -13.35 -6.18 -2.41
C ASN A 54 -13.53 -7.50 -3.20
N GLY A 55 -12.43 -8.12 -3.65
CA GLY A 55 -12.45 -9.44 -4.30
C GLY A 55 -12.64 -9.40 -5.81
N TYR A 56 -12.54 -8.23 -6.45
CA TYR A 56 -12.69 -8.07 -7.89
C TYR A 56 -11.58 -7.23 -8.51
N GLN A 57 -11.08 -7.69 -9.66
CA GLN A 57 -10.16 -6.97 -10.53
C GLN A 57 -10.85 -6.65 -11.86
N ALA A 58 -10.15 -5.96 -12.75
CA ALA A 58 -10.72 -5.47 -14.02
C ALA A 58 -11.42 -6.55 -14.86
N MET A 59 -10.93 -7.79 -14.84
CA MET A 59 -11.42 -8.88 -15.69
C MET A 59 -12.23 -9.95 -14.94
N GLY A 60 -12.49 -9.79 -13.64
CA GLY A 60 -13.25 -10.79 -12.88
C GLY A 60 -12.88 -10.85 -11.39
N ALA A 61 -13.31 -11.93 -10.74
CA ALA A 61 -12.99 -12.15 -9.32
C ALA A 61 -11.48 -12.30 -9.12
N THR A 62 -10.97 -11.72 -8.02
CA THR A 62 -9.54 -11.77 -7.67
C THR A 62 -9.02 -13.21 -7.61
N GLU A 63 -9.82 -14.17 -7.12
CA GLU A 63 -9.42 -15.57 -7.07
C GLU A 63 -9.19 -16.22 -8.44
N ASP A 64 -9.92 -15.77 -9.46
CA ASP A 64 -9.84 -16.28 -10.83
C ASP A 64 -8.73 -15.59 -11.62
N ILE A 65 -8.50 -14.29 -11.37
CA ILE A 65 -7.51 -13.49 -12.10
C ILE A 65 -6.11 -13.67 -11.52
N MET A 66 -5.94 -13.41 -10.23
CA MET A 66 -4.67 -13.58 -9.52
C MET A 66 -4.97 -13.77 -8.05
N ASN A 67 -4.89 -15.02 -7.57
CA ASN A 67 -5.32 -15.35 -6.22
C ASN A 67 -4.41 -14.71 -5.15
N LEU A 68 -4.98 -13.81 -4.36
CA LEU A 68 -4.29 -13.06 -3.30
C LEU A 68 -4.59 -13.57 -1.88
N ASN A 69 -5.08 -14.81 -1.72
CA ASN A 69 -5.40 -15.38 -0.40
C ASN A 69 -4.20 -15.39 0.57
N SER A 70 -2.98 -15.42 0.03
CA SER A 70 -1.72 -15.29 0.78
C SER A 70 -1.46 -13.87 1.32
N MET A 71 -1.98 -12.82 0.65
CA MET A 71 -1.66 -11.43 0.99
C MET A 71 -2.21 -10.98 2.34
N LYS A 72 -3.36 -11.53 2.78
CA LYS A 72 -3.91 -11.22 4.11
C LYS A 72 -2.90 -11.49 5.23
N LYS A 73 -2.02 -12.49 5.06
CA LYS A 73 -0.92 -12.73 5.99
C LYS A 73 0.16 -11.65 5.88
N MET A 74 0.57 -11.29 4.66
CA MET A 74 1.66 -10.34 4.42
C MET A 74 1.36 -8.92 4.93
N LEU A 75 0.10 -8.47 4.85
CA LEU A 75 -0.32 -7.13 5.30
C LEU A 75 -0.44 -7.00 6.84
N LEU A 76 -0.63 -8.12 7.56
CA LEU A 76 -0.69 -8.12 9.03
C LEU A 76 0.70 -8.11 9.71
N TYR A 77 1.78 -8.35 8.94
CA TYR A 77 3.16 -8.38 9.44
C TYR A 77 3.96 -7.11 9.12
N ALA A 78 3.34 -6.08 8.54
CA ALA A 78 3.98 -4.78 8.39
C ALA A 78 4.06 -4.12 9.79
N PRO A 79 5.26 -3.87 10.34
CA PRO A 79 5.46 -3.36 11.70
C PRO A 79 4.95 -1.92 11.90
#